data_AF-A0A6B3HMV5-F1
#
_entry.id   AF-A0A6B3HMV5-F1
#
_cell.length_a   1.000
_cell.length_b   1.000
_cell.length_c   1.000
_cell.angle_alpha   90.00
_cell.angle_beta   90.00
_cell.angle_gamma   90.00
#
_symmetry.space_group_name_H-M   'P 1'
#
loop_
_entity.id
_entity.type
_entity.pdbx_description
1 polymer ?
#
loop_
_entity_poly.entity_id
_entity_poly.type
_entity_poly.pdbx_seq_one_letter_code
_entity_poly.pdbx_strand_id
1 'polypeptide(L)' 'CFKLIAEMVEQGERGSVVTLLCDPGDRYLDKYYSDSWLEEQGLDIAPYSAAIGHFLAHGTLTG' A
#
# COMPACT_ATOMS: atom_id res chain seq x y z
N CYS A 1 -2.55 -2.95 -6.00
CA CYS A 1 -3.84 -2.83 -6.72
C CYS A 1 -4.62 -1.54 -6.40
N PHE A 2 -4.28 -0.76 -5.37
CA PHE A 2 -5.08 0.40 -4.96
C PHE A 2 -5.31 1.48 -6.02
N LYS A 3 -4.32 1.78 -6.89
CA LYS A 3 -4.50 2.72 -8.01
C LYS A 3 -5.67 2.32 -8.94
N LEU A 4 -5.68 1.06 -9.39
CA LEU A 4 -6.77 0.51 -10.20
C LEU A 4 -8.12 0.60 -9.49
N ILE A 5 -8.16 0.26 -8.20
CA ILE A 5 -9.41 0.32 -7.43
C ILE A 5 -9.91 1.78 -7.31
N ALA A 6 -9.00 2.74 -7.08
CA ALA A 6 -9.34 4.16 -7.04
C ALA A 6 -9.91 4.65 -8.39
N GLU A 7 -9.29 4.27 -9.50
CA GLU A 7 -9.78 4.59 -10.86
C GLU A 7 -11.16 3.99 -11.12
N MET A 8 -11.39 2.73 -10.73
CA MET A 8 -12.73 2.09 -10.84
C MET A 8 -13.78 2.85 -10.02
N VAL A 9 -13.43 3.29 -8.80
CA VAL A 9 -14.32 4.09 -7.94
C VAL A 9 -14.64 5.44 -8.61
N GLU A 10 -13.63 6.14 -9.13
CA GLU A 10 -13.79 7.43 -9.81
C GLU A 10 -14.70 7.33 -11.05
N GLN A 11 -14.57 6.24 -11.80
CA GLN A 11 -15.34 5.99 -13.03
C GLN A 11 -16.73 5.38 -12.76
N GLY A 12 -17.05 5.06 -11.50
CA GLY A 12 -18.29 4.35 -11.15
C GLY A 12 -18.34 2.91 -11.66
N GLU A 13 -17.19 2.33 -11.99
CA GLU A 13 -17.07 0.95 -12.47
C GLU A 13 -17.24 -0.05 -11.33
N ARG A 14 -18.00 -1.13 -11.59
CA ARG A 14 -18.30 -2.15 -10.59
C ARG A 14 -17.66 -3.47 -11.00
N GLY A 15 -16.96 -4.09 -10.07
CA GLY A 15 -16.30 -5.38 -10.28
C GLY A 15 -15.56 -5.84 -9.03
N SER A 16 -14.97 -7.03 -9.10
CA SER A 16 -14.10 -7.57 -8.04
C SER A 16 -12.65 -7.49 -8.49
N VAL A 17 -11.78 -6.98 -7.62
CA VAL A 17 -10.33 -7.03 -7.82
C VAL A 17 -9.76 -8.08 -6.88
N VAL A 18 -9.05 -9.06 -7.44
CA VAL A 18 -8.36 -10.11 -6.68
C VAL A 18 -6.85 -9.89 -6.79
N THR A 19 -6.14 -9.98 -5.68
CA THR A 19 -4.68 -9.92 -5.62
C THR A 19 -4.15 -11.03 -4.73
N LEU A 20 -2.90 -11.42 -4.96
CA LEU A 20 -2.22 -12.48 -4.23
C LEU A 20 -0.94 -11.91 -3.60
N LEU A 21 -0.81 -12.08 -2.30
CA LEU A 21 0.46 -11.92 -1.59
C LEU A 21 1.03 -13.32 -1.39
N CYS A 22 2.21 -13.58 -1.95
CA CYS A 22 2.79 -14.92 -2.04
C CYS A 22 3.39 -15.41 -0.72
N ASP A 23 3.64 -14.51 0.22
CA ASP A 23 4.15 -14.80 1.55
C ASP A 23 3.66 -13.75 2.56
N PRO A 24 3.63 -14.08 3.86
CA PRO A 24 3.19 -13.16 4.90
C PRO A 24 4.23 -12.09 5.27
N GLY A 25 5.48 -12.20 4.83
CA GLY A 25 6.53 -11.23 5.11
C GLY A 25 7.41 -11.54 6.34
N ASP A 26 7.08 -12.53 7.17
CA ASP A 26 7.79 -12.83 8.43
C ASP A 26 9.30 -13.09 8.28
N ARG A 27 9.75 -13.51 7.08
CA ARG A 27 11.17 -13.73 6.75
C ARG A 27 11.97 -12.44 6.64
N TYR A 28 11.32 -11.29 6.69
CA TYR A 28 11.88 -9.97 6.44
C TYR A 28 11.66 -9.00 7.60
N LEU A 29 11.37 -9.52 8.80
CA LEU A 29 11.18 -8.73 10.01
C LEU A 29 12.39 -7.83 10.33
N ASP A 30 13.59 -8.29 9.98
CA ASP A 30 14.86 -7.58 10.12
C ASP A 30 15.18 -6.62 8.95
N LYS A 31 14.27 -6.47 7.98
CA LYS A 31 14.44 -5.64 6.78
C LYS A 31 13.34 -4.60 6.66
N TYR A 32 12.43 -4.72 5.70
CA TYR A 32 11.44 -3.66 5.42
C TYR A 32 10.36 -3.51 6.51
N TYR A 33 10.35 -4.37 7.53
CA TYR A 33 9.60 -4.18 8.78
C TYR A 33 10.40 -3.49 9.90
N SER A 34 11.70 -3.28 9.70
CA SER A 34 12.60 -2.65 10.66
C SER A 34 12.84 -1.19 10.27
N ASP A 35 12.44 -0.27 11.15
CA ASP A 35 12.65 1.16 10.96
C ASP A 35 14.15 1.49 10.78
N SER A 36 15.03 0.84 11.53
CA SER A 36 16.48 1.08 11.41
C SER A 36 17.02 0.65 10.05
N TRP A 37 16.52 -0.46 9.50
CA TRP A 37 16.95 -0.91 8.19
C TRP A 37 16.42 0.03 7.10
N LEU A 38 15.18 0.51 7.21
CA LEU A 38 14.63 1.51 6.28
C LEU A 38 15.45 2.80 6.28
N GLU A 39 15.82 3.30 7.46
CA GLU A 39 16.71 4.46 7.62
C GLU A 39 18.08 4.22 6.97
N GLU A 40 18.71 3.06 7.21
CA GLU A 40 19.98 2.68 6.59
C GLU A 40 19.90 2.59 5.05
N GLN A 41 18.75 2.18 4.51
CA GLN A 41 18.50 2.15 3.06
C GLN A 41 18.05 3.51 2.49
N GLY A 42 17.83 4.52 3.34
CA GLY A 42 17.30 5.82 2.92
C GLY A 42 15.87 5.77 2.38
N LEU A 43 15.04 4.84 2.90
CA LEU A 43 13.66 4.64 2.48
C LEU A 43 12.68 5.29 3.47
N ASP A 44 11.99 6.33 3.03
CA ASP A 44 10.84 6.88 3.76
C ASP A 44 9.52 6.30 3.22
N ILE A 45 8.86 5.48 4.04
CA ILE A 45 7.58 4.85 3.71
C ILE A 45 6.37 5.63 4.23
N ALA A 46 6.56 6.63 5.09
CA ALA A 46 5.47 7.30 5.79
C ALA A 46 4.44 7.96 4.85
N PRO A 47 4.84 8.64 3.76
CA PRO A 47 3.88 9.20 2.79
C PRO A 47 3.00 8.13 2.15
N TYR A 48 3.58 6.98 1.82
CA TYR A 48 2.87 5.89 1.16
C TYR A 48 1.92 5.17 2.11
N SER A 49 2.34 4.93 3.36
CA SER A 49 1.48 4.39 4.41
C SER A 49 0.28 5.29 4.68
N ALA A 50 0.49 6.62 4.70
CA ALA A 50 -0.59 7.60 4.85
C ALA A 50 -1.55 7.58 3.66
N ALA A 51 -1.04 7.56 2.43
CA ALA A 51 -1.86 7.48 1.21
C ALA A 51 -2.71 6.21 1.16
N ILE A 52 -2.14 5.06 1.55
CA ILE A 52 -2.86 3.79 1.63
C ILE A 52 -3.93 3.85 2.73
N GLY A 53 -3.60 4.38 3.91
CA GLY A 53 -4.57 4.56 5.00
C GLY A 53 -5.74 5.44 4.58
N HIS A 54 -5.48 6.56 3.90
CA HIS A 54 -6.50 7.45 3.36
C HIS A 54 -7.38 6.73 2.32
N PHE A 55 -6.76 6.00 1.38
CA PHE A 55 -7.48 5.22 0.39
C PHE A 55 -8.41 4.17 1.02
N LEU A 56 -7.94 3.45 2.04
CA LEU A 56 -8.76 2.45 2.74
C LEU A 56 -9.94 3.09 3.50
N ALA A 57 -9.79 4.32 3.99
CA ALA A 57 -10.83 5.04 4.71
C ALA A 57 -11.84 5.76 3.79
N HIS A 58 -11.39 6.27 2.65
CA HIS A 58 -12.15 7.23 1.83
C HIS A 58 -12.35 6.81 0.37
N GLY A 59 -11.71 5.73 -0.09
CA GLY A 59 -11.80 5.25 -1.47
C GLY A 59 -11.01 6.08 -2.48
N THR A 60 -10.26 7.09 -2.04
CA THR A 60 -9.46 7.97 -2.90
C THR A 60 -7.99 7.90 -2.53
N LEU A 61 -7.13 7.80 -3.55
CA LEU A 61 -5.69 7.71 -3.37
C LEU A 61 -5.07 9.10 -3.54
N THR A 62 -4.46 9.63 -2.48
CA THR A 62 -3.70 10.88 -2.54
C THR A 62 -2.23 10.57 -2.84
N GLY A 63 -1.64 11.28 -3.81
CA GLY A 63 -0.23 11.14 -4.18
C GLY A 63 0.70 11.94 -3.26
#